data_AF-A0A0D8Y6E3-F1
#
_entry.id   AF-A0A0D8Y6E3-F1
#
_cell.length_a   1.000
_cell.length_b   1.000
_cell.length_c   1.000
_cell.angle_alpha   90.00
_cell.angle_beta   90.00
_cell.angle_gamma   90.00
#
_symmetry.space_group_name_H-M   'P 1'
#
loop_
_entity.id
_entity.type
_entity.pdbx_description
1 polymer ?
#
loop_
_entity_poly.entity_id
_entity_poly.type
_entity_poly.pdbx_seq_one_letter_code
_entity_poly.pdbx_strand_id
1 'polypeptide(L)'
;MFVNVFVVAPAVLEPLNAYTKSLVDRTGQLISITGTAFDYNYNGIADSEMSSSPSHLYRILISCLGGWSTDGASCLEPSKMIALSFIIPHIEKDKNEDLLLEYTARIRDVELISGLQLHFPHLSNTQQLWLKTHINLQLWLTSCKLLNTIA
;
A
#
# COMPACT_ATOMS: atom_id res chain seq x y z
N MET A 1 -4.21 -6.53 13.14
CA MET A 1 -3.86 -5.47 14.10
C MET A 1 -3.99 -4.14 13.38
N PHE A 2 -4.97 -3.30 13.76
CA PHE A 2 -5.17 -1.97 13.17
C PHE A 2 -4.86 -0.93 14.23
N VAL A 3 -3.85 -0.07 14.01
CA VAL A 3 -3.72 1.19 14.75
C VAL A 3 -3.08 2.25 13.84
N ASN A 4 -3.88 3.23 13.43
CA ASN A 4 -3.67 4.66 13.75
C ASN A 4 -4.82 5.48 13.13
N VAL A 5 -5.44 6.33 13.95
CA VAL A 5 -6.44 7.32 13.52
C VAL A 5 -5.67 8.59 13.18
N PHE A 6 -5.69 9.01 11.91
CA PHE A 6 -5.16 10.29 11.46
C PHE A 6 -6.31 11.16 10.93
N VAL A 7 -6.25 12.46 11.25
CA VAL A 7 -7.13 13.48 10.67
C VAL A 7 -6.67 13.73 9.25
N VAL A 8 -7.29 13.01 8.30
CA VAL A 8 -7.08 13.17 6.86
C VAL A 8 -8.41 13.57 6.28
N ALA A 9 -8.40 14.46 5.28
CA ALA A 9 -9.59 14.83 4.52
C ALA A 9 -10.40 13.57 4.12
N PRO A 10 -11.62 13.36 4.66
CA PRO A 10 -12.36 12.09 4.53
C PRO A 10 -12.57 11.66 3.07
N ALA A 11 -12.78 12.63 2.17
CA ALA A 11 -13.12 12.39 0.78
C ALA A 11 -12.06 11.61 -0.02
N VAL A 12 -10.78 11.79 0.28
CA VAL A 12 -9.68 11.11 -0.43
C VAL A 12 -9.52 9.66 0.05
N LEU A 13 -9.91 9.39 1.29
CA LEU A 13 -9.77 8.07 1.89
C LEU A 13 -10.94 7.13 1.58
N GLU A 14 -12.13 7.64 1.25
CA GLU A 14 -13.30 6.79 1.01
C GLU A 14 -13.08 5.74 -0.09
N PRO A 15 -12.60 6.09 -1.32
CA PRO A 15 -12.35 5.08 -2.35
C PRO A 15 -11.31 4.05 -1.91
N LEU A 16 -10.27 4.50 -1.22
CA LEU A 16 -9.21 3.64 -0.72
C LEU A 16 -9.70 2.69 0.39
N ASN A 17 -10.59 3.17 1.26
CA ASN A 17 -11.22 2.39 2.31
C ASN A 17 -12.18 1.35 1.72
N ALA A 18 -13.01 1.75 0.74
CA ALA A 18 -13.90 0.85 0.02
C ALA A 18 -13.12 -0.26 -0.71
N TYR A 19 -12.04 0.11 -1.40
CA TYR A 19 -11.16 -0.85 -2.06
C TYR A 19 -10.48 -1.80 -1.06
N THR A 20 -9.91 -1.26 0.03
CA THR A 20 -9.29 -2.07 1.10
C THR A 20 -10.28 -3.06 1.70
N LYS A 21 -11.53 -2.63 1.96
CA LYS A 21 -12.59 -3.50 2.46
C LYS A 21 -12.91 -4.63 1.47
N SER A 22 -13.06 -4.30 0.18
CA SER A 22 -13.33 -5.30 -0.86
C SER A 22 -12.23 -6.35 -0.97
N LEU A 23 -10.96 -5.98 -0.69
CA LEU A 23 -9.85 -6.92 -0.66
C LEU A 23 -9.93 -7.85 0.55
N VAL A 24 -10.19 -7.30 1.75
CA VAL A 24 -10.36 -8.10 2.97
C VAL A 24 -11.50 -9.12 2.82
N ASP A 25 -12.64 -8.69 2.28
CA ASP A 25 -13.80 -9.56 2.05
C ASP A 25 -13.47 -10.74 1.11
N ARG A 26 -12.45 -10.61 0.24
CA ARG A 26 -12.04 -11.64 -0.73
C ARG A 26 -10.86 -12.49 -0.28
N THR A 27 -9.87 -11.87 0.35
CA THR A 27 -8.64 -12.56 0.76
C THR A 27 -8.74 -13.11 2.19
N GLY A 28 -9.78 -12.73 2.94
CA GLY A 28 -10.00 -13.07 4.35
C GLY A 28 -9.09 -12.31 5.32
N GLN A 29 -7.88 -11.98 4.89
CA GLN A 29 -6.89 -11.25 5.67
C GLN A 29 -6.01 -10.39 4.76
N LEU A 30 -5.67 -9.21 5.27
CA LEU A 30 -4.87 -8.18 4.60
C LEU A 30 -4.12 -7.38 5.67
N ILE A 31 -2.84 -7.10 5.44
CA ILE A 31 -2.10 -6.11 6.24
C ILE A 31 -2.25 -4.75 5.55
N SER A 32 -2.63 -3.73 6.31
CA SER A 32 -2.70 -2.35 5.84
C SER A 32 -1.81 -1.46 6.70
N ILE A 33 -0.81 -0.84 6.07
CA ILE A 33 0.07 0.15 6.69
C ILE A 33 -0.31 1.50 6.09
N THR A 34 -0.77 2.44 6.91
CA THR A 34 -1.14 3.79 6.47
C THR A 34 -0.34 4.80 7.26
N GLY A 35 0.10 5.86 6.61
CA GLY A 35 0.71 7.00 7.27
C GLY A 35 0.77 8.22 6.36
N THR A 36 1.45 9.25 6.84
CA THR A 36 1.60 10.53 6.15
C THR A 36 3.05 10.77 5.77
N ALA A 37 3.26 11.56 4.73
CA ALA A 37 4.57 11.98 4.28
C ALA A 37 4.61 13.50 4.02
N PHE A 38 5.82 14.05 4.17
CA PHE A 38 6.12 15.46 4.02
C PHE A 38 7.20 15.57 2.94
N ASP A 39 6.81 16.13 1.80
CA ASP A 39 7.64 16.39 0.63
C ASP A 39 7.02 17.61 -0.07
N TYR A 40 7.38 18.80 0.40
CA TYR A 40 6.91 20.09 -0.12
C TYR A 40 7.81 20.65 -1.22
N ASN A 41 9.04 20.15 -1.33
CA ASN A 41 9.95 20.48 -2.42
C ASN A 41 9.78 19.56 -3.64
N TYR A 42 8.95 18.51 -3.51
CA TYR A 42 8.58 17.54 -4.55
C TYR A 42 9.77 16.76 -5.12
N ASN A 43 10.77 16.46 -4.29
CA ASN A 43 11.94 15.70 -4.70
C ASN A 43 11.78 14.17 -4.48
N GLY A 44 10.65 13.74 -3.92
CA GLY A 44 10.36 12.32 -3.63
C GLY A 44 11.08 11.77 -2.39
N ILE A 45 11.67 12.63 -1.57
CA ILE A 45 12.40 12.30 -0.35
C ILE A 45 11.73 13.05 0.81
N ALA A 46 11.64 12.41 1.97
CA ALA A 46 11.11 13.03 3.17
C ALA A 46 11.85 14.35 3.50
N ASP A 47 11.08 15.41 3.71
CA ASP A 47 11.59 16.68 4.21
C ASP A 47 12.18 16.51 5.62
N SER A 48 13.26 17.23 5.92
CA SER A 48 13.89 17.21 7.25
C SER A 48 13.04 17.89 8.32
N GLU A 49 12.24 18.87 7.93
CA GLU A 49 11.35 19.63 8.80
C GLU A 49 9.90 19.27 8.48
N MET A 50 9.15 18.82 9.48
CA MET A 50 7.73 18.55 9.30
C MET A 50 6.97 19.87 9.28
N SER A 51 6.24 20.12 8.18
CA SER A 51 5.26 21.20 8.11
C SER A 51 4.08 20.92 9.04
N SER A 52 3.20 21.90 9.23
CA SER A 52 1.98 21.76 10.03
C SER A 52 0.94 20.80 9.44
N SER A 53 1.05 20.48 8.15
CA SER A 53 0.20 19.51 7.45
C SER A 53 1.04 18.58 6.57
N PRO A 54 0.59 17.33 6.32
CA PRO A 54 1.29 16.44 5.41
C PRO A 54 1.02 16.84 3.96
N SER A 55 2.00 16.66 3.07
CA SER A 55 1.81 16.84 1.63
C SER A 55 1.24 15.59 0.96
N HIS A 56 1.46 14.41 1.54
CA HIS A 56 0.96 13.14 1.01
C HIS A 56 0.45 12.21 2.11
N LEU A 57 -0.43 11.31 1.72
CA LEU A 57 -0.79 10.10 2.45
C LEU A 57 -0.25 8.89 1.69
N TYR A 58 0.27 7.89 2.40
CA TYR A 58 0.59 6.61 1.80
C TYR A 58 -0.22 5.48 2.42
N ARG A 59 -0.48 4.45 1.62
CA ARG A 59 -1.03 3.18 2.08
C ARG A 59 -0.34 2.02 1.40
N ILE A 60 0.08 1.03 2.17
CA ILE A 60 0.64 -0.23 1.68
C ILE A 60 -0.32 -1.34 2.11
N LEU A 61 -0.78 -2.12 1.13
CA LEU A 61 -1.60 -3.28 1.30
C LEU A 61 -0.77 -4.52 0.99
N ILE A 62 -0.74 -5.48 1.91
CA ILE A 62 0.05 -6.72 1.77
C ILE A 62 -0.87 -7.92 1.96
N SER A 63 -0.73 -8.89 1.06
CA SER A 63 -1.48 -10.14 1.07
C SER A 63 -0.59 -11.33 0.69
N CYS A 64 -1.14 -12.54 0.83
CA CYS A 64 -0.48 -13.81 0.54
C CYS A 64 -1.29 -14.63 -0.48
N LEU A 65 -0.69 -14.99 -1.62
CA LEU A 65 -1.34 -15.83 -2.64
C LEU A 65 -1.43 -17.33 -2.27
N GLY A 66 -0.84 -17.75 -1.15
CA GLY A 66 -0.77 -19.15 -0.69
C GLY A 66 -1.22 -19.38 0.75
N GLY A 67 -1.95 -18.41 1.33
CA GLY A 67 -2.38 -18.46 2.72
C GLY A 67 -1.38 -17.84 3.70
N TRP A 68 -1.89 -17.53 4.89
CA TRP A 68 -1.16 -16.89 5.97
C TRP A 68 -0.54 -17.92 6.90
N SER A 69 0.64 -17.58 7.41
CA SER A 69 1.27 -18.29 8.51
C SER A 69 0.47 -18.11 9.80
N THR A 70 0.76 -18.95 10.79
CA THR A 70 0.12 -18.91 12.12
C THR A 70 0.42 -17.62 12.90
N ASP A 71 1.47 -16.88 12.52
CA ASP A 71 1.80 -15.57 13.08
C ASP A 71 0.82 -14.46 12.65
N GLY A 72 -0.01 -14.71 11.64
CA GLY A 72 -0.94 -13.72 11.07
C GLY A 72 -0.28 -12.50 10.44
N ALA A 73 1.04 -12.53 10.22
CA ALA A 73 1.81 -11.41 9.68
C ALA A 73 2.67 -11.80 8.46
N SER A 74 2.87 -13.10 8.25
CA SER A 74 3.70 -13.66 7.19
C SER A 74 2.94 -14.64 6.31
N CYS A 75 3.44 -14.87 5.10
CA CYS A 75 2.90 -15.91 4.22
C CYS A 75 3.48 -17.27 4.58
N LEU A 76 2.71 -18.36 4.36
CA LEU A 76 3.23 -19.72 4.46
C LEU A 76 4.43 -19.94 3.53
N GLU A 77 4.30 -19.42 2.31
CA GLU A 77 5.38 -19.36 1.33
C GLU A 77 5.82 -17.89 1.19
N PRO A 78 7.02 -17.52 1.64
CA PRO A 78 7.50 -16.14 1.59
C PRO A 78 7.50 -15.52 0.17
N SER A 79 7.72 -16.34 -0.86
CA SER A 79 7.66 -15.94 -2.28
C SER A 79 6.27 -15.57 -2.78
N LYS A 80 5.20 -15.92 -2.04
CA LYS A 80 3.81 -15.60 -2.38
C LYS A 80 3.29 -14.33 -1.69
N MET A 81 4.18 -13.58 -1.02
CA MET A 81 3.86 -12.25 -0.51
C MET A 81 3.74 -11.27 -1.67
N ILE A 82 2.61 -10.56 -1.72
CA ILE A 82 2.34 -9.52 -2.70
C ILE A 82 2.02 -8.21 -1.99
N ALA A 83 2.39 -7.10 -2.61
CA ALA A 83 2.11 -5.76 -2.08
C ALA A 83 1.58 -4.82 -3.16
N LEU A 84 0.67 -3.95 -2.74
CA LEU A 84 0.13 -2.85 -3.51
C LEU A 84 0.21 -1.59 -2.66
N SER A 85 0.88 -0.57 -3.17
CA SER A 85 1.12 0.68 -2.44
C SER A 85 0.63 1.89 -3.21
N PHE A 86 0.25 2.91 -2.45
CA PHE A 86 -0.28 4.18 -2.94
C PHE A 86 0.46 5.33 -2.26
N ILE A 87 0.74 6.38 -3.03
CA ILE A 87 1.15 7.70 -2.54
C ILE A 87 0.16 8.71 -3.11
N ILE A 88 -0.67 9.26 -2.23
CA ILE A 88 -1.81 10.08 -2.58
C ILE A 88 -1.53 11.51 -2.14
N PRO A 89 -1.57 12.50 -3.04
CA PRO A 89 -1.37 13.89 -2.67
C PRO A 89 -2.49 14.38 -1.76
N HIS A 90 -2.14 15.14 -0.74
CA HIS A 90 -3.09 15.79 0.16
C HIS A 90 -3.62 17.07 -0.50
N ILE A 91 -4.47 16.91 -1.50
CA ILE A 91 -5.13 18.00 -2.22
C ILE A 91 -6.64 17.99 -1.96
N GLU A 92 -7.25 19.17 -1.87
CA GLU A 92 -8.70 19.33 -1.67
C GLU A 92 -9.53 19.12 -2.96
N LYS A 93 -8.96 18.54 -4.02
CA LYS A 93 -9.53 18.59 -5.38
C LYS A 93 -10.14 17.27 -5.86
N ASP A 94 -11.17 17.45 -6.68
CA ASP A 94 -12.21 16.57 -7.25
C ASP A 94 -12.21 15.05 -7.07
N LYS A 95 -13.42 14.57 -6.76
CA LYS A 95 -13.86 13.22 -6.41
C LYS A 95 -13.92 12.24 -7.58
N ASN A 96 -12.87 12.11 -8.39
CA ASN A 96 -12.84 11.05 -9.40
C ASN A 96 -12.37 9.74 -8.74
N GLU A 97 -13.30 8.83 -8.49
CA GLU A 97 -13.05 7.51 -7.92
C GLU A 97 -12.10 6.64 -8.79
N ASP A 98 -11.92 7.01 -10.06
CA ASP A 98 -11.04 6.33 -11.03
C ASP A 98 -9.53 6.61 -10.85
N LEU A 99 -9.13 7.43 -9.86
CA LEU A 99 -7.74 7.88 -9.68
C LEU A 99 -6.86 6.93 -8.84
N LEU A 100 -7.42 5.88 -8.22
CA LEU A 100 -6.64 5.01 -7.32
C LEU A 100 -5.45 4.34 -8.02
N LEU A 101 -5.61 3.96 -9.30
CA LEU A 101 -4.52 3.37 -10.07
C LEU A 101 -3.42 4.39 -10.37
N GLU A 102 -3.77 5.65 -10.61
CA GLU A 102 -2.81 6.72 -10.92
C GLU A 102 -1.87 7.01 -9.75
N TYR A 103 -2.35 6.82 -8.52
CA TYR A 103 -1.55 7.00 -7.31
C TYR A 103 -0.80 5.74 -6.87
N THR A 104 -0.78 4.69 -7.69
CA THR A 104 0.04 3.51 -7.38
C THR A 104 1.53 3.85 -7.38
N ALA A 105 2.23 3.32 -6.40
CA ALA A 105 3.66 3.54 -6.21
C ALA A 105 4.32 2.24 -5.76
N ARG A 106 5.65 2.19 -5.78
CA ARG A 106 6.41 1.08 -5.20
C ARG A 106 6.51 1.26 -3.68
N ILE A 107 6.72 0.18 -2.93
CA ILE A 107 7.04 0.32 -1.51
C ILE A 107 8.32 1.15 -1.33
N ARG A 108 9.28 1.04 -2.26
CA ARG A 108 10.50 1.85 -2.22
C ARG A 108 10.22 3.35 -2.29
N ASP A 109 9.22 3.77 -3.07
CA ASP A 109 8.84 5.18 -3.16
C ASP A 109 8.24 5.65 -1.83
N VAL A 110 7.44 4.79 -1.18
CA VAL A 110 6.91 5.05 0.16
C VAL A 110 8.04 5.18 1.19
N GLU A 111 9.05 4.30 1.16
CA GLU A 111 10.21 4.41 2.05
C GLU A 111 10.96 5.74 1.87
N LEU A 112 11.16 6.18 0.64
CA LEU A 112 11.87 7.42 0.34
C LEU A 112 11.09 8.65 0.84
N ILE A 113 9.80 8.75 0.49
CA ILE A 113 8.99 9.94 0.81
C ILE A 113 8.59 10.02 2.29
N SER A 114 8.52 8.88 2.99
CA SER A 114 8.20 8.83 4.42
C SER A 114 9.42 8.82 5.33
N GLY A 115 10.62 8.53 4.79
CA GLY A 115 11.83 8.31 5.56
C GLY A 115 11.81 6.99 6.36
N LEU A 116 10.80 6.14 6.19
CA LEU A 116 10.70 4.85 6.86
C LEU A 116 11.51 3.78 6.14
N GLN A 117 12.02 2.81 6.91
CA GLN A 117 12.61 1.60 6.37
C GLN A 117 11.74 0.41 6.77
N LEU A 118 11.07 -0.19 5.79
CA LEU A 118 10.19 -1.33 6.04
C LEU A 118 10.98 -2.62 5.93
N HIS A 119 10.89 -3.47 6.94
CA HIS A 119 11.58 -4.75 6.96
C HIS A 119 10.59 -5.90 7.05
N PHE A 120 10.79 -6.92 6.22
CA PHE A 120 9.96 -8.12 6.18
C PHE A 120 10.80 -9.31 6.65
N PRO A 121 10.75 -9.69 7.94
CA PRO A 121 11.72 -10.60 8.55
C PRO A 121 11.83 -11.98 7.89
N HIS A 122 10.74 -12.48 7.31
CA HIS A 122 10.67 -13.80 6.68
C HIS A 122 11.07 -13.80 5.20
N LEU A 123 11.48 -12.65 4.65
CA LEU A 123 11.97 -12.51 3.29
C LEU A 123 13.49 -12.36 3.27
N SER A 124 14.17 -13.09 2.38
CA SER A 124 15.59 -12.83 2.07
C SER A 124 15.79 -11.42 1.49
N ASN A 125 17.01 -10.90 1.53
CA ASN A 125 17.33 -9.56 1.00
C ASN A 125 16.90 -9.40 -0.48
N THR A 126 17.13 -10.44 -1.28
CA THR A 126 16.71 -10.46 -2.68
C THR A 126 15.19 -10.41 -2.80
N GLN A 127 14.45 -11.21 -2.02
CA GLN A 127 12.98 -11.18 -2.02
C GLN A 127 12.42 -9.83 -1.56
N GLN A 128 13.03 -9.22 -0.54
CA GLN A 128 12.64 -7.87 -0.09
C GLN A 128 12.88 -6.84 -1.18
N LEU A 129 14.01 -6.91 -1.89
CA LEU A 129 14.29 -6.02 -3.01
C LEU A 129 13.22 -6.16 -4.10
N TRP A 130 12.90 -7.39 -4.52
CA TRP A 130 11.86 -7.66 -5.51
C TRP A 130 10.50 -7.13 -5.08
N LEU A 131 10.08 -7.40 -3.84
CA LEU A 131 8.82 -6.91 -3.29
C LEU A 131 8.79 -5.37 -3.28
N LYS A 132 9.89 -4.73 -2.87
CA LYS A 132 9.96 -3.29 -2.70
C LYS A 132 9.99 -2.50 -4.00
N THR A 133 10.55 -3.08 -5.07
CA THR A 133 10.72 -2.41 -6.37
C THR A 133 9.64 -2.80 -7.38
N HIS A 134 8.79 -3.78 -7.06
CA HIS A 134 7.68 -4.19 -7.92
C HIS A 134 6.71 -3.02 -8.19
N ILE A 135 6.40 -2.80 -9.47
CA ILE A 135 5.43 -1.80 -9.92
C ILE A 135 4.14 -2.52 -10.29
N ASN A 136 3.04 -2.11 -9.66
CA ASN A 136 1.71 -2.59 -10.01
C ASN A 136 1.17 -1.75 -11.19
N LEU A 137 0.88 -2.39 -12.31
CA LEU A 137 0.28 -1.73 -13.49
C LEU A 137 -1.25 -1.81 -13.51
N GLN A 138 -1.82 -2.53 -12.54
CA GLN A 138 -3.25 -2.71 -12.36
C GLN A 138 -3.53 -2.91 -10.88
N LEU A 139 -4.74 -2.50 -10.45
CA LEU A 139 -5.24 -2.91 -9.14
C LEU A 139 -5.45 -4.42 -9.13
N TRP A 140 -5.41 -5.04 -7.95
CA TRP A 140 -5.74 -6.45 -7.79
C TRP A 140 -7.22 -6.63 -8.15
N LEU A 141 -7.46 -7.05 -9.41
CA LEU A 141 -8.76 -7.09 -10.07
C LEU A 141 -9.87 -7.49 -9.09
N THR A 142 -10.94 -6.72 -9.06
CA THR A 142 -12.22 -7.03 -8.38
C THR A 142 -12.91 -8.26 -8.98
N SER A 143 -12.41 -8.80 -10.10
CA SER A 143 -13.01 -9.91 -10.82
C SER A 143 -12.41 -11.25 -10.42
N CYS A 144 -13.22 -12.09 -9.79
CA CYS A 144 -13.01 -13.51 -9.50
C CYS A 144 -12.90 -14.41 -10.77
N LYS A 145 -12.36 -13.92 -11.90
CA LYS A 145 -12.48 -14.60 -13.20
C LYS A 145 -11.20 -14.96 -13.95
N LEU A 146 -10.00 -14.80 -13.38
CA LEU A 146 -8.75 -15.15 -14.09
C LEU A 146 -7.86 -16.22 -13.43
N LEU A 147 -8.33 -16.90 -12.38
CA LEU A 147 -7.62 -18.05 -11.81
C LEU A 147 -8.03 -19.41 -12.43
N ASN A 148 -8.87 -19.43 -13.48
CA ASN A 148 -9.32 -20.66 -14.15
C ASN A 148 -8.81 -20.82 -15.60
N THR A 149 -7.71 -20.19 -16.00
CA THR A 149 -7.20 -20.33 -17.39
C THR A 149 -5.76 -20.80 -17.49
N ILE A 150 -5.18 -21.30 -16.39
CA ILE A 150 -3.95 -22.09 -16.46
C ILE A 150 -4.10 -23.26 -15.49
N ALA A 151 -4.90 -24.24 -15.91
CA ALA A 151 -4.87 -25.62 -15.44
C ALA A 151 -4.80 -26.51 -16.67
#